data_AF-M0N6Y5-F1
#
_entry.id   AF-M0N6Y5-F1
#
_cell.length_a   1.000
_cell.length_b   1.000
_cell.length_c   1.000
_cell.angle_alpha   90.00
_cell.angle_beta   90.00
_cell.angle_gamma   90.00
#
_symmetry.space_group_name_H-M   'P 1'
#
loop_
_entity.id
_entity.type
_entity.pdbx_description
1 polymer ?
#
loop_
_entity_poly.entity_id
_entity_poly.type
_entity_poly.pdbx_seq_one_letter_code
_entity_poly.pdbx_strand_id
1 'polypeptide(L)'
;MRILADENTRPAHVSALDSAGHDVVRAGDVLEKGASDPVVIAAGRDTDRVILTYDRKDFADVSDHAGVFIAEETMAPRAVRRTVERVERAYPTLDDVVEFLADWR
;
A
#
# COMPACT_ATOMS: atom_id res chain seq x y z
N MET A 1 -8.01 -7.53 -0.28
CA MET A 1 -6.68 -7.87 -0.81
C MET A 1 -5.61 -8.06 0.27
N ARG A 2 -4.38 -8.38 -0.16
CA ARG A 2 -3.18 -8.46 0.69
C ARG A 2 -2.36 -7.19 0.50
N ILE A 3 -1.89 -6.61 1.60
CA ILE A 3 -1.23 -5.30 1.62
C ILE A 3 0.11 -5.43 2.35
N LEU A 4 1.15 -4.82 1.78
CA LEU A 4 2.43 -4.58 2.42
C LEU A 4 2.50 -3.09 2.77
N ALA A 5 2.22 -2.76 4.02
CA ALA A 5 2.29 -1.39 4.50
C ALA A 5 3.74 -1.02 4.80
N ASP A 6 4.19 0.13 4.29
CA ASP A 6 5.52 0.68 4.56
C ASP A 6 5.77 0.83 6.08
N GLU A 7 7.03 0.81 6.50
CA GLU A 7 7.44 0.88 7.91
C GLU A 7 6.88 2.12 8.63
N ASN A 8 6.77 3.23 7.91
CA ASN A 8 6.27 4.51 8.41
C ASN A 8 4.73 4.59 8.42
N THR A 9 4.02 3.62 7.84
CA THR A 9 2.55 3.66 7.73
C THR A 9 1.93 3.71 9.11
N ARG A 10 1.07 4.68 9.38
CA ARG A 10 0.51 4.87 10.72
C ARG A 10 -0.30 3.64 11.16
N PRO A 11 -0.17 3.18 12.42
CA PRO A 11 -0.90 2.01 12.93
C PRO A 11 -2.43 2.11 12.75
N ALA A 12 -2.99 3.32 12.79
CA ALA A 12 -4.42 3.53 12.59
C ALA A 12 -4.87 3.21 11.15
N HIS A 13 -4.05 3.47 10.14
CA HIS A 13 -4.35 3.10 8.75
C HIS A 13 -4.28 1.58 8.56
N VAL A 14 -3.23 0.95 9.08
CA VAL A 14 -3.10 -0.52 9.10
C VAL A 14 -4.31 -1.16 9.76
N SER A 15 -4.67 -0.71 10.97
CA SER A 15 -5.82 -1.23 11.72
C SER A 15 -7.14 -1.06 10.97
N ALA A 16 -7.32 0.05 10.25
CA ALA A 16 -8.55 0.30 9.49
C ALA A 16 -8.68 -0.62 8.27
N LEU A 17 -7.57 -0.98 7.62
CA LEU A 17 -7.54 -1.92 6.50
C LEU A 17 -7.70 -3.36 6.98
N ASP A 18 -7.00 -3.74 8.06
CA ASP A 18 -7.12 -5.06 8.69
C ASP A 18 -8.56 -5.31 9.19
N SER A 19 -9.16 -4.32 9.88
CA SER A 19 -10.58 -4.38 10.30
C SER A 19 -11.57 -4.46 9.14
N ALA A 20 -11.15 -4.12 7.92
CA ALA A 20 -11.95 -4.27 6.70
C ALA A 20 -11.85 -5.68 6.07
N GLY A 21 -11.03 -6.57 6.65
CA GLY A 21 -10.79 -7.91 6.17
C GLY A 21 -9.64 -8.02 5.16
N HIS A 22 -8.78 -7.01 5.06
CA HIS A 22 -7.55 -7.12 4.27
C HIS A 22 -6.45 -7.83 5.07
N ASP A 23 -5.60 -8.61 4.40
CA ASP A 23 -4.39 -9.19 4.99
C ASP A 23 -3.29 -8.14 4.96
N VAL A 24 -3.05 -7.44 6.08
CA VAL A 24 -2.08 -6.35 6.14
C VAL A 24 -0.84 -6.77 6.93
N VAL A 25 0.33 -6.66 6.30
CA VAL A 25 1.64 -6.87 6.95
C VAL A 25 2.43 -5.58 6.84
N ARG A 26 3.19 -5.21 7.88
CA ARG A 26 4.09 -4.06 7.80
C ARG A 26 5.48 -4.51 7.36
N ALA A 27 6.09 -3.76 6.44
CA ALA A 27 7.43 -4.01 5.92
C ALA A 27 8.45 -4.13 7.07
N GLY A 28 8.38 -3.23 8.06
CA GLY A 28 9.28 -3.26 9.23
C GLY A 28 9.14 -4.49 10.14
N ASP A 29 8.09 -5.30 10.00
CA ASP A 29 7.91 -6.54 10.78
C ASP A 29 8.50 -7.77 10.05
N VAL A 30 8.71 -7.69 8.74
CA VAL A 30 9.12 -8.84 7.89
C VAL A 30 10.40 -8.60 7.09
N LEU A 31 10.85 -7.36 6.98
CA LEU A 31 12.10 -6.98 6.32
C LEU A 31 13.10 -6.42 7.35
N GLU A 32 14.36 -6.33 6.94
CA GLU A 32 15.36 -5.60 7.72
C GLU A 32 14.95 -4.13 7.85
N LYS A 33 15.21 -3.54 9.02
CA LYS A 33 14.88 -2.14 9.28
C LYS A 33 15.59 -1.22 8.28
N GLY A 34 14.85 -0.31 7.64
CA GLY A 34 15.40 0.55 6.60
C GLY A 34 15.72 -0.20 5.30
N ALA A 35 15.01 -1.29 5.01
CA ALA A 35 15.04 -1.92 3.69
C ALA A 35 14.82 -0.88 2.59
N SER A 36 15.56 -1.00 1.50
CA SER A 36 15.47 -0.06 0.37
C SER A 36 14.20 -0.29 -0.44
N ASP A 37 13.77 0.73 -1.20
CA ASP A 37 12.55 0.66 -2.02
C ASP A 37 12.55 -0.55 -2.98
N PRO A 38 13.66 -0.92 -3.67
CA PRO A 38 13.69 -2.12 -4.50
C PRO A 38 13.43 -3.42 -3.71
N VAL A 39 13.87 -3.48 -2.45
CA VAL A 39 13.61 -4.63 -1.58
C VAL A 39 12.15 -4.69 -1.17
N VAL A 40 11.54 -3.53 -0.86
CA VAL A 40 10.10 -3.44 -0.55
C VAL A 40 9.25 -3.80 -1.77
N ILE A 41 9.63 -3.32 -2.97
CA ILE A 41 8.97 -3.65 -4.24
C ILE A 41 9.02 -5.14 -4.53
N ALA A 42 10.22 -5.74 -4.43
CA ALA A 42 10.40 -7.17 -4.61
C ALA A 42 9.59 -7.98 -3.59
N ALA A 43 9.60 -7.59 -2.31
CA ALA A 43 8.82 -8.27 -1.28
C ALA A 43 7.31 -8.19 -1.54
N GLY A 44 6.81 -7.03 -1.98
CA GLY A 44 5.42 -6.85 -2.38
C GLY A 44 5.05 -7.78 -3.54
N ARG A 45 5.87 -7.80 -4.59
CA ARG A 45 5.70 -8.67 -5.76
C ARG A 45 5.72 -10.16 -5.38
N ASP A 46 6.78 -10.61 -4.70
CA ASP A 46 7.01 -12.02 -4.37
C ASP A 46 5.92 -12.60 -3.47
N THR A 47 5.24 -11.73 -2.71
CA THR A 47 4.16 -12.13 -1.80
C THR A 47 2.77 -11.77 -2.30
N ASP A 48 2.64 -11.26 -3.53
CA ASP A 48 1.36 -10.81 -4.11
C ASP A 48 0.63 -9.82 -3.19
N ARG A 49 1.36 -8.77 -2.77
CA ARG A 49 0.89 -7.72 -1.87
C ARG A 49 1.00 -6.35 -2.53
N VAL A 50 -0.11 -5.63 -2.52
CA VAL A 50 -0.14 -4.21 -2.90
C VAL A 50 0.61 -3.40 -1.83
N ILE A 51 1.53 -2.55 -2.26
CA ILE A 51 2.32 -1.72 -1.35
C ILE A 51 1.47 -0.51 -0.94
N LEU A 52 1.46 -0.17 0.34
CA LEU A 52 0.89 1.08 0.84
C LEU A 52 2.02 1.94 1.43
N THR A 53 2.27 3.10 0.84
CA THR A 53 3.30 4.04 1.30
C THR A 53 2.79 5.47 1.31
N TYR A 54 3.52 6.35 2.00
CA TYR A 54 3.39 7.80 1.89
C TYR A 54 4.44 8.42 0.97
N ASP A 55 5.46 7.65 0.54
CA ASP A 55 6.51 8.15 -0.32
C ASP A 55 6.04 8.22 -1.77
N ARG A 56 5.56 9.40 -2.13
CA ARG A 56 5.18 9.70 -3.52
C ARG A 56 6.39 9.70 -4.45
N LYS A 57 7.53 10.20 -4.01
CA LYS A 57 8.63 10.52 -4.91
C LYS A 57 9.29 9.24 -5.43
N ASP A 58 9.49 8.28 -4.54
CA ASP A 58 10.27 7.08 -4.84
C ASP A 58 9.39 5.94 -5.39
N PHE A 59 8.06 6.03 -5.27
CA PHE A 59 7.11 5.01 -5.72
C PHE A 59 6.12 5.47 -6.82
N ALA A 60 6.16 6.72 -7.31
CA ALA A 60 5.22 7.18 -8.35
C ALA A 60 5.43 6.54 -9.73
N ASP A 61 6.68 6.21 -10.07
CA ASP A 61 7.08 5.78 -11.41
C ASP A 61 7.78 4.40 -11.40
N VAL A 62 7.48 3.57 -10.40
CA VAL A 62 8.04 2.22 -10.28
C VAL A 62 7.28 1.23 -11.17
N SER A 63 7.88 0.06 -11.39
CA SER A 63 7.30 -1.04 -12.16
C SER A 63 7.70 -2.37 -11.54
N ASP A 64 7.16 -3.46 -12.10
CA ASP A 64 7.37 -4.84 -11.66
C ASP A 64 6.75 -5.13 -10.28
N HIS A 65 5.54 -4.62 -10.01
CA HIS A 65 4.87 -4.76 -8.71
C HIS A 65 3.41 -5.23 -8.79
N ALA A 66 2.91 -5.83 -7.72
CA ALA A 66 1.50 -6.26 -7.58
C ALA A 66 0.50 -5.08 -7.37
N GLY A 67 1.03 -3.86 -7.30
CA GLY A 67 0.28 -2.61 -7.15
C GLY A 67 0.90 -1.72 -6.08
N VAL A 68 0.72 -0.40 -6.23
CA VAL A 68 1.19 0.60 -5.27
C VAL A 68 0.08 1.60 -4.97
N PHE A 69 -0.19 1.80 -3.69
CA PHE A 69 -1.06 2.84 -3.17
C PHE A 69 -0.23 3.90 -2.45
N ILE A 70 -0.30 5.13 -2.97
CA ILE A 70 0.34 6.30 -2.39
C ILE A 70 -0.74 7.09 -1.64
N ALA A 71 -0.69 7.03 -0.31
CA ALA A 71 -1.61 7.74 0.57
C ALA A 71 -1.00 9.05 1.07
N GLU A 72 -1.82 9.99 1.53
CA GLU A 72 -1.31 11.09 2.37
C GLU A 72 -1.39 10.66 3.84
N GLU A 73 -0.34 10.92 4.61
CA GLU A 73 -0.29 10.61 6.04
C GLU A 73 -1.46 11.25 6.83
N THR A 74 -1.95 12.40 6.35
CA THR A 74 -3.06 13.17 6.92
C THR A 74 -4.44 12.58 6.63
N MET A 75 -4.57 11.63 5.69
CA MET A 75 -5.85 11.00 5.41
C MET A 75 -6.42 10.34 6.67
N ALA A 76 -7.71 10.51 6.91
CA ALA A 76 -8.37 9.77 7.98
C ALA A 76 -8.30 8.25 7.69
N PRO A 77 -8.14 7.38 8.70
CA PRO A 77 -8.09 5.93 8.49
C PRO A 77 -9.29 5.37 7.71
N ARG A 78 -10.49 5.88 8.00
CA ARG A 78 -11.72 5.55 7.27
C ARG A 78 -11.69 5.99 5.81
N ALA A 79 -10.99 7.08 5.49
CA ALA A 79 -10.83 7.53 4.11
C ALA A 79 -9.93 6.57 3.34
N VAL A 80 -8.76 6.21 3.89
CA VAL A 80 -7.85 5.22 3.26
C VAL A 80 -8.57 3.90 2.98
N ARG A 81 -9.25 3.33 3.99
CA ARG A 81 -10.04 2.10 3.81
C ARG A 81 -11.05 2.22 2.66
N ARG A 82 -11.88 3.26 2.69
CA ARG A 82 -12.92 3.46 1.65
C ARG A 82 -12.32 3.66 0.27
N THR A 83 -11.18 4.33 0.17
CA THR A 83 -10.51 4.53 -1.11
C THR A 83 -9.95 3.22 -1.65
N VAL A 84 -9.26 2.44 -0.82
CA VAL A 84 -8.75 1.10 -1.21
C VAL A 84 -9.90 0.22 -1.72
N GLU A 85 -11.04 0.19 -1.04
CA GLU A 85 -12.24 -0.55 -1.49
C GLU A 85 -12.81 -0.05 -2.83
N ARG A 86 -12.68 1.25 -3.15
CA ARG A 86 -13.11 1.81 -4.44
C ARG A 86 -12.15 1.40 -5.56
N VAL A 87 -10.84 1.48 -5.29
CA VAL A 87 -9.79 1.08 -6.23
C VAL A 87 -9.88 -0.42 -6.53
N GLU A 88 -9.98 -1.27 -5.49
CA GLU A 88 -10.15 -2.73 -5.61
C GLU A 88 -11.35 -3.12 -6.49
N ARG A 89 -12.43 -2.33 -6.46
CA ARG A 89 -13.62 -2.58 -7.29
C ARG A 89 -13.47 -2.09 -8.72
N ALA A 90 -12.70 -1.03 -8.93
CA ALA A 90 -12.53 -0.41 -10.24
C ALA A 90 -11.54 -1.19 -11.13
N TYR A 91 -10.55 -1.82 -10.52
CA TYR A 91 -9.50 -2.56 -11.21
C TYR A 91 -9.74 -4.07 -11.17
N PRO A 92 -9.74 -4.77 -12.33
CA PRO A 92 -9.77 -6.23 -12.34
C PRO A 92 -8.44 -6.85 -11.87
N THR A 93 -7.33 -6.14 -12.03
CA THR A 93 -5.99 -6.44 -11.49
C THR A 93 -5.25 -5.13 -11.20
N LEU A 94 -4.31 -5.16 -10.25
CA LEU A 94 -3.46 -4.03 -9.83
C LEU A 94 -1.99 -4.19 -10.25
N ASP A 95 -1.67 -5.22 -11.05
CA ASP A 95 -0.32 -5.43 -11.58
C ASP A 95 0.16 -4.17 -12.32
N ASP A 96 1.32 -3.64 -11.90
CA ASP A 96 1.92 -2.39 -12.41
C ASP A 96 1.00 -1.16 -12.35
N VAL A 97 -0.01 -1.16 -11.47
CA VAL A 97 -0.87 0.00 -11.20
C VAL A 97 -0.35 0.78 -9.99
N VAL A 98 -0.12 2.09 -10.19
CA VAL A 98 0.18 3.05 -9.13
C VAL A 98 -1.01 3.98 -8.95
N GLU A 99 -1.56 4.07 -7.74
CA GLU A 99 -2.71 4.92 -7.43
C GLU A 99 -2.44 5.88 -6.28
N PHE A 100 -2.78 7.14 -6.52
CA PHE A 100 -2.77 8.19 -5.50
C PHE A 100 -4.11 8.22 -4.79
N LEU A 101 -4.18 7.72 -3.55
CA LEU A 101 -5.45 7.57 -2.85
C LEU A 101 -6.18 8.91 -2.58
N ALA A 102 -5.45 10.03 -2.61
CA ALA A 102 -6.03 11.36 -2.49
C ALA A 102 -6.86 11.79 -3.72
N ASP A 103 -6.57 11.22 -4.90
CA ASP A 103 -7.23 11.58 -6.15
C ASP A 103 -8.60 10.90 -6.32
N TRP A 104 -8.89 9.91 -5.46
CA TRP A 104 -10.12 9.12 -5.43
C TRP A 104 -11.21 9.70 -4.51
N ARG A 105 -11.07 10.95 -4.06
CA ARG A 105 -12.06 11.59 -3.17
C ARG A 105 -13.45 11.64 -3.81
#